data_AF-F9WYB2-F1
#
_entry.id   AF-F9WYB2-F1
#
_cell.length_a   1.000
_cell.length_b   1.000
_cell.length_c   1.000
_cell.angle_alpha   90.00
_cell.angle_beta   90.00
_cell.angle_gamma   90.00
#
_symmetry.space_group_name_H-M   'P 1'
#
loop_
_entity.id
_entity.type
_entity.pdbx_description
1 polymer ?
#
loop_
_entity_poly.entity_id
_entity_poly.type
_entity_poly.pdbx_seq_one_letter_code
_entity_poly.pdbx_strand_id
1 'polypeptide(L)'
;MANTTNTNGAIARITREIAGSQKDNDLSITVACRDSDVRHVRALIIGPPETPYEFGFFEFEMKFPKDYPIKSPTVKCITTNNGKTRFNPNIYAEGKVCLSILGTWRGQPGEEWSSAQGLESVLLSIQSLMSSNPYENEPGYETAKKEEANPAAYIAKIRHETLRVSVVQRLESLLHMQPDQSEPALKKEYDAEATYAALDSSQWDPFADLMKRRFLWYYDVYMKAIDKHVGDQREGKAFSRMEFEYPPNSCEGHFGYKALKGRFEAVLNKLEEEKLSWEQAGAVQVAEGTQLATQLAFQFTQLQSVWDDAKPSGSRMEFSLPNPKNPFVWNITLFGEPMSNLDGGIFAMKMHIPPNFPHAQPRVTLETPIYHHRVSSKGTLCYFPVKEDEISSHLDAIAAAIDDKVQKFDPRAMVNPEIFDQYWGGEDKRKVYSRKLRRSAQESSEFL
;
A
#
# COMPACT_ATOMS: atom_id res chain seq x y z
N MET A 1 -39.05 11.57 -24.28
CA MET A 1 -39.55 11.32 -22.91
C MET A 1 -39.49 9.80 -22.72
N ALA A 2 -38.73 9.16 -21.83
CA ALA A 2 -37.95 9.57 -20.67
C ALA A 2 -36.67 8.71 -20.62
N ASN A 3 -35.50 9.33 -20.40
CA ASN A 3 -34.23 8.63 -20.17
C ASN A 3 -33.54 9.16 -18.90
N THR A 4 -34.34 9.74 -18.00
CA THR A 4 -33.89 10.41 -16.77
C THR A 4 -34.09 9.53 -15.53
N THR A 5 -34.68 8.34 -15.69
CA THR A 5 -35.23 7.55 -14.56
C THR A 5 -34.23 6.59 -13.89
N ASN A 6 -33.11 6.22 -14.54
CA ASN A 6 -32.17 5.25 -13.95
C ASN A 6 -30.88 5.84 -13.36
N THR A 7 -30.64 7.14 -13.51
CA THR A 7 -29.41 7.79 -13.00
C THR A 7 -29.30 7.69 -11.48
N ASN A 8 -30.42 7.82 -10.77
CA ASN A 8 -30.46 7.73 -9.30
C ASN A 8 -30.24 6.30 -8.81
N GLY A 9 -30.71 5.29 -9.55
CA GLY A 9 -30.51 3.88 -9.23
C GLY A 9 -29.05 3.45 -9.39
N ALA A 10 -28.42 3.89 -10.48
CA ALA A 10 -26.99 3.67 -10.72
C ALA A 10 -26.13 4.29 -9.60
N ILE A 11 -26.37 5.57 -9.28
CA ILE A 11 -25.64 6.27 -8.22
C ILE A 11 -25.81 5.56 -6.87
N ALA A 12 -27.03 5.24 -6.46
CA ALA A 12 -27.29 4.56 -5.20
C ALA A 12 -26.62 3.19 -5.12
N ARG A 13 -26.55 2.45 -6.23
CA ARG A 13 -25.82 1.18 -6.31
C ARG A 13 -24.32 1.38 -6.15
N ILE A 14 -23.73 2.33 -6.87
CA ILE A 14 -22.29 2.62 -6.81
C ILE A 14 -21.88 3.06 -5.41
N THR A 15 -22.61 4.00 -4.80
CA THR A 15 -22.32 4.46 -3.43
C THR A 15 -22.36 3.31 -2.42
N ARG A 16 -23.32 2.38 -2.57
CA ARG A 16 -23.39 1.19 -1.71
C ARG A 16 -22.20 0.25 -1.91
N GLU A 17 -21.80 0.02 -3.16
CA GLU A 17 -20.64 -0.83 -3.47
C GLU A 17 -19.34 -0.22 -2.95
N ILE A 18 -19.14 1.08 -3.10
CA ILE A 18 -17.97 1.80 -2.56
C ILE A 18 -17.94 1.69 -1.03
N ALA A 19 -19.07 1.96 -0.36
CA ALA A 19 -19.16 1.83 1.09
C ALA A 19 -18.94 0.37 1.56
N GLY A 20 -19.36 -0.61 0.75
CA GLY A 20 -19.06 -2.03 0.95
C GLY A 20 -17.55 -2.29 0.89
N SER A 21 -16.89 -1.92 -0.21
CA SER A 21 -15.46 -2.12 -0.41
C SER A 21 -14.57 -1.34 0.56
N GLN A 22 -15.05 -0.23 1.13
CA GLN A 22 -14.32 0.50 2.18
C GLN A 22 -14.49 -0.14 3.57
N LYS A 23 -15.58 -0.91 3.78
CA LYS A 23 -15.87 -1.60 5.03
C LYS A 23 -15.30 -3.00 5.06
N ASP A 24 -15.36 -3.71 3.92
CA ASP A 24 -14.65 -4.96 3.73
C ASP A 24 -13.16 -4.64 3.73
N ASN A 25 -12.50 -5.11 4.78
CA ASN A 25 -11.08 -4.94 4.98
C ASN A 25 -10.31 -5.81 3.99
N ASP A 26 -10.78 -6.05 2.76
CA ASP A 26 -10.06 -6.92 1.84
C ASP A 26 -8.77 -6.23 1.39
N LEU A 27 -7.69 -6.86 1.77
CA LEU A 27 -6.58 -6.19 2.45
C LEU A 27 -5.61 -5.48 1.48
N SER A 28 -5.84 -5.69 0.20
CA SER A 28 -4.96 -5.31 -0.91
C SER A 28 -5.65 -4.43 -1.94
N ILE A 29 -6.94 -4.15 -1.78
CA ILE A 29 -7.73 -3.34 -2.71
C ILE A 29 -8.28 -2.14 -1.96
N THR A 30 -8.14 -0.95 -2.51
CA THR A 30 -8.67 0.29 -1.91
C THR A 30 -9.34 1.12 -2.98
N VAL A 31 -10.50 1.70 -2.68
CA VAL A 31 -11.29 2.49 -3.64
C VAL A 31 -11.56 3.89 -3.10
N ALA A 32 -11.56 4.86 -3.99
CA ALA A 32 -11.86 6.25 -3.70
C ALA A 32 -12.65 6.90 -4.84
N CYS A 33 -13.59 7.75 -4.50
CA CYS A 33 -14.31 8.59 -5.45
C CYS A 33 -14.39 10.02 -4.90
N ARG A 34 -14.61 10.99 -5.77
CA ARG A 34 -14.96 12.35 -5.35
C ARG A 34 -16.46 12.46 -5.17
N ASP A 35 -16.90 13.23 -4.17
CA ASP A 35 -18.32 13.53 -3.97
C ASP A 35 -18.95 14.21 -5.20
N SER A 36 -18.14 14.96 -5.96
CA SER A 36 -18.56 15.63 -7.19
C SER A 36 -18.86 14.67 -8.35
N ASP A 37 -18.25 13.47 -8.37
CA ASP A 37 -18.47 12.47 -9.42
C ASP A 37 -18.27 11.03 -8.91
N VAL A 38 -19.31 10.51 -8.26
CA VAL A 38 -19.34 9.13 -7.74
C VAL A 38 -19.29 8.05 -8.84
N ARG A 39 -19.50 8.39 -10.11
CA ARG A 39 -19.38 7.44 -11.23
C ARG A 39 -17.94 7.30 -11.73
N HIS A 40 -17.04 8.12 -11.23
CA HIS A 40 -15.61 8.03 -11.48
C HIS A 40 -14.92 7.54 -10.21
N VAL A 41 -14.47 6.29 -10.24
CA VAL A 41 -13.84 5.62 -9.10
C VAL A 41 -12.38 5.37 -9.43
N ARG A 42 -11.50 5.74 -8.51
CA ARG A 42 -10.10 5.32 -8.49
C ARG A 42 -9.98 4.08 -7.61
N ALA A 43 -9.16 3.13 -8.02
CA ALA A 43 -8.83 1.96 -7.24
C ALA A 43 -7.31 1.77 -7.19
N LEU A 44 -6.82 1.26 -6.07
CA LEU A 44 -5.46 0.79 -5.87
C LEU A 44 -5.51 -0.70 -5.58
N ILE A 45 -4.76 -1.50 -6.33
CA ILE A 45 -4.52 -2.91 -6.05
C ILE A 45 -3.04 -3.06 -5.68
N ILE A 46 -2.78 -3.54 -4.46
CA ILE A 46 -1.48 -3.99 -4.01
C ILE A 46 -1.24 -5.37 -4.61
N GLY A 47 -0.14 -5.53 -5.35
CA GLY A 47 0.13 -6.78 -6.05
C GLY A 47 0.30 -7.97 -5.07
N PRO A 48 -0.24 -9.15 -5.39
CA PRO A 48 -0.28 -10.28 -4.46
C PRO A 48 1.13 -10.79 -4.07
N PRO A 49 1.32 -11.27 -2.83
CA PRO A 49 2.58 -11.87 -2.41
C PRO A 49 2.95 -13.09 -3.26
N GLU A 50 4.24 -13.40 -3.35
CA GLU A 50 4.77 -14.54 -4.14
C GLU A 50 4.54 -14.47 -5.66
N THR A 51 4.19 -13.29 -6.18
CA THR A 51 4.01 -13.03 -7.62
C THR A 51 5.06 -12.02 -8.11
N PRO A 52 5.30 -11.87 -9.43
CA PRO A 52 6.14 -10.76 -9.91
C PRO A 52 5.53 -9.36 -9.66
N TYR A 53 4.32 -9.29 -9.11
CA TYR A 53 3.64 -8.04 -8.74
C TYR A 53 3.77 -7.69 -7.26
N GLU A 54 4.40 -8.56 -6.46
CA GLU A 54 4.45 -8.52 -5.00
C GLU A 54 4.64 -7.11 -4.43
N PHE A 55 3.60 -6.67 -3.71
CA PHE A 55 3.50 -5.39 -3.02
C PHE A 55 3.66 -4.14 -3.92
N GLY A 56 3.54 -4.26 -5.24
CA GLY A 56 3.49 -3.13 -6.16
C GLY A 56 2.18 -2.35 -6.07
N PHE A 57 2.20 -1.04 -6.38
CA PHE A 57 1.01 -0.18 -6.35
C PHE A 57 0.39 -0.02 -7.75
N PHE A 58 -0.67 -0.77 -8.04
CA PHE A 58 -1.35 -0.74 -9.33
C PHE A 58 -2.64 0.07 -9.25
N GLU A 59 -2.64 1.23 -9.88
CA GLU A 59 -3.77 2.15 -9.87
C GLU A 59 -4.66 1.96 -11.09
N PHE A 60 -5.96 2.01 -10.89
CA PHE A 60 -6.98 1.87 -11.91
C PHE A 60 -8.00 3.00 -11.81
N GLU A 61 -8.52 3.39 -12.98
CA GLU A 61 -9.65 4.29 -13.13
C GLU A 61 -10.84 3.51 -13.67
N MET A 62 -11.99 3.67 -13.02
CA MET A 62 -13.25 3.03 -13.39
C MET A 62 -14.31 4.10 -13.65
N LYS A 63 -14.95 4.05 -14.82
CA LYS A 63 -16.06 4.94 -15.19
C LYS A 63 -17.33 4.14 -15.35
N PHE A 64 -18.29 4.39 -14.46
CA PHE A 64 -19.58 3.73 -14.43
C PHE A 64 -20.58 4.45 -15.38
N PRO A 65 -21.23 3.72 -16.30
CA PRO A 65 -22.17 4.33 -17.22
C PRO A 65 -23.49 4.71 -16.52
N LYS A 66 -24.30 5.55 -17.16
CA LYS A 66 -25.60 6.00 -16.61
C LYS A 66 -26.61 4.87 -16.42
N ASP A 67 -26.46 3.79 -17.16
CA ASP A 67 -27.30 2.60 -17.13
C ASP A 67 -26.71 1.46 -16.27
N TYR A 68 -25.67 1.72 -15.45
CA TYR A 68 -25.17 0.77 -14.47
C TYR A 68 -26.28 0.31 -13.49
N PRO A 69 -26.37 -0.99 -13.12
CA PRO A 69 -25.49 -2.11 -13.46
C PRO A 69 -25.87 -2.89 -14.74
N ILE A 70 -26.74 -2.36 -15.60
CA ILE A 70 -27.13 -3.04 -16.85
C ILE A 70 -25.93 -3.15 -17.80
N LYS A 71 -25.08 -2.12 -17.86
CA LYS A 71 -23.79 -2.16 -18.56
C LYS A 71 -22.63 -2.14 -17.57
N SER A 72 -21.54 -2.80 -17.96
CA SER A 72 -20.29 -2.83 -17.23
C SER A 72 -19.65 -1.43 -17.14
N PRO A 73 -18.84 -1.17 -16.10
CA PRO A 73 -17.95 -0.01 -16.10
C PRO A 73 -16.87 -0.15 -17.17
N THR A 74 -16.31 0.97 -17.62
CA THR A 74 -15.02 0.95 -18.33
C THR A 74 -13.89 1.05 -17.32
N VAL A 75 -12.80 0.30 -17.54
CA VAL A 75 -11.65 0.26 -16.63
C VAL A 75 -10.35 0.54 -17.38
N LYS A 76 -9.49 1.37 -16.80
CA LYS A 76 -8.16 1.70 -17.33
C LYS A 76 -7.11 1.58 -16.22
N CYS A 77 -6.04 0.82 -16.46
CA CYS A 77 -4.82 0.86 -15.65
C CYS A 77 -4.08 2.17 -15.87
N ILE A 78 -3.71 2.84 -14.79
CA ILE A 78 -2.99 4.11 -14.79
C ILE A 78 -1.48 3.89 -14.59
N THR A 79 -1.11 2.85 -13.84
CA THR A 79 0.28 2.44 -13.62
C THR A 79 0.83 1.79 -14.89
N THR A 80 1.26 2.59 -15.87
CA THR A 80 1.74 2.09 -17.19
C THR A 80 3.00 2.75 -17.70
N ASN A 81 3.66 3.56 -16.88
CA ASN A 81 4.83 4.35 -17.28
C ASN A 81 4.57 5.19 -18.54
N ASN A 82 3.43 5.90 -18.57
CA ASN A 82 2.98 6.71 -19.71
C ASN A 82 2.87 5.91 -21.03
N GLY A 83 2.28 4.71 -20.98
CA GLY A 83 2.08 3.92 -22.21
C GLY A 83 3.25 2.99 -22.57
N LYS A 84 4.30 2.90 -21.74
CA LYS A 84 5.55 2.18 -22.07
C LYS A 84 5.67 0.80 -21.43
N THR A 85 4.93 0.54 -20.35
CA THR A 85 5.06 -0.71 -19.59
C THR A 85 3.77 -1.52 -19.69
N ARG A 86 3.81 -2.59 -20.47
CA ARG A 86 2.80 -3.66 -20.41
C ARG A 86 3.07 -4.56 -19.20
N PHE A 87 2.17 -4.54 -18.22
CA PHE A 87 2.33 -5.31 -16.98
C PHE A 87 1.85 -6.76 -17.08
N ASN A 88 0.88 -7.03 -17.93
CA ASN A 88 0.27 -8.36 -18.04
C ASN A 88 -0.25 -8.58 -19.47
N PRO A 89 -0.41 -9.83 -19.95
CA PRO A 89 -1.10 -10.07 -21.20
C PRO A 89 -2.46 -9.37 -21.29
N ASN A 90 -3.18 -9.29 -20.17
CA ASN A 90 -4.48 -8.64 -20.05
C ASN A 90 -4.44 -7.18 -19.51
N ILE A 91 -3.26 -6.62 -19.22
CA ILE A 91 -3.08 -5.23 -18.77
C ILE A 91 -2.10 -4.55 -19.73
N TYR A 92 -2.67 -3.92 -20.76
CA TYR A 92 -1.92 -3.37 -21.88
C TYR A 92 -1.12 -2.13 -21.47
N ALA A 93 -0.08 -1.81 -22.24
CA ALA A 93 0.75 -0.63 -22.01
C ALA A 93 -0.07 0.68 -22.05
N GLU A 94 -1.07 0.78 -22.93
CA GLU A 94 -1.96 1.96 -22.99
C GLU A 94 -2.98 2.04 -21.82
N GLY A 95 -3.01 1.03 -20.95
CA GLY A 95 -3.90 0.95 -19.80
C GLY A 95 -5.18 0.14 -20.02
N LYS A 96 -5.42 -0.40 -21.21
CA LYS A 96 -6.58 -1.27 -21.45
C LYS A 96 -6.51 -2.53 -20.59
N VAL A 97 -7.62 -2.86 -19.92
CA VAL A 97 -7.80 -4.08 -19.13
C VAL A 97 -8.71 -5.05 -19.89
N CYS A 98 -8.23 -6.28 -20.11
CA CYS A 98 -8.93 -7.34 -20.83
C CYS A 98 -9.56 -8.35 -19.88
N LEU A 99 -10.88 -8.29 -19.71
CA LEU A 99 -11.68 -9.20 -18.89
C LEU A 99 -13.00 -9.52 -19.61
N SER A 100 -13.47 -10.77 -19.50
CA SER A 100 -14.75 -11.20 -20.09
C SER A 100 -15.93 -10.44 -19.48
N ILE A 101 -15.90 -10.23 -18.16
CA ILE A 101 -16.91 -9.46 -17.42
C ILE A 101 -16.91 -7.96 -17.77
N LEU A 102 -15.89 -7.46 -18.49
CA LEU A 102 -15.86 -6.10 -19.01
C LEU A 102 -16.19 -6.04 -20.52
N GLY A 103 -16.44 -7.19 -21.16
CA GLY A 103 -16.62 -7.29 -22.61
C GLY A 103 -15.35 -7.00 -23.41
N THR A 104 -14.18 -6.96 -22.77
CA THR A 104 -12.89 -6.66 -23.41
C THR A 104 -12.05 -7.90 -23.67
N TRP A 105 -12.58 -9.08 -23.32
CA TRP A 105 -12.00 -10.39 -23.57
C TRP A 105 -13.09 -11.42 -23.88
N ARG A 106 -12.71 -12.56 -24.48
CA ARG A 106 -13.65 -13.65 -24.76
C ARG A 106 -13.95 -14.39 -23.46
N GLY A 107 -15.23 -14.61 -23.16
CA GLY A 107 -15.68 -15.46 -22.05
C GLY A 107 -16.53 -16.63 -22.57
N GLN A 108 -16.67 -17.68 -21.77
CA GLN A 108 -17.69 -18.69 -21.99
C GLN A 108 -19.09 -18.13 -21.66
N PRO A 109 -20.17 -18.73 -22.17
CA PRO A 109 -21.53 -18.34 -21.77
C PRO A 109 -21.68 -18.35 -20.24
N GLY A 110 -22.00 -17.19 -19.67
CA GLY A 110 -22.10 -16.99 -18.22
C GLY A 110 -20.88 -16.34 -17.54
N GLU A 111 -19.76 -16.18 -18.24
CA GLU A 111 -18.56 -15.47 -17.76
C GLU A 111 -18.51 -14.00 -18.22
N GLU A 112 -19.54 -13.56 -18.94
CA GLU A 112 -19.70 -12.17 -19.40
C GLU A 112 -20.40 -11.30 -18.34
N TRP A 113 -20.46 -9.99 -18.59
CA TRP A 113 -21.09 -9.03 -17.66
C TRP A 113 -22.55 -9.42 -17.35
N SER A 114 -22.90 -9.33 -16.06
CA SER A 114 -24.30 -9.36 -15.62
C SER A 114 -24.48 -8.37 -14.47
N SER A 115 -25.71 -7.89 -14.26
CA SER A 115 -26.04 -6.96 -13.17
C SER A 115 -25.85 -7.53 -11.75
N ALA A 116 -25.49 -8.81 -11.64
CA ALA A 116 -25.09 -9.44 -10.39
C ALA A 116 -23.64 -9.08 -10.00
N GLN A 117 -22.80 -8.77 -10.98
CA GLN A 117 -21.42 -8.32 -10.79
C GLN A 117 -21.39 -6.86 -10.33
N GLY A 118 -20.26 -6.42 -9.79
CA GLY A 118 -20.08 -5.03 -9.34
C GLY A 118 -18.62 -4.61 -9.21
N LEU A 119 -18.39 -3.48 -8.56
CA LEU A 119 -17.06 -2.91 -8.31
C LEU A 119 -16.07 -3.96 -7.77
N GLU A 120 -16.45 -4.63 -6.69
CA GLU A 120 -15.60 -5.60 -6.00
C GLU A 120 -15.21 -6.78 -6.90
N SER A 121 -16.19 -7.39 -7.58
CA SER A 121 -15.90 -8.55 -8.43
C SER A 121 -15.04 -8.21 -9.63
N VAL A 122 -15.16 -7.00 -10.18
CA VAL A 122 -14.24 -6.49 -11.21
C VAL A 122 -12.83 -6.36 -10.65
N LEU A 123 -12.65 -5.73 -9.49
CA LEU A 123 -11.32 -5.52 -8.88
C LEU A 123 -10.66 -6.85 -8.48
N LEU A 124 -11.41 -7.80 -7.92
CA LEU A 124 -10.94 -9.16 -7.63
C LEU A 124 -10.52 -9.89 -8.92
N SER A 125 -11.26 -9.71 -10.01
CA SER A 125 -10.91 -10.29 -11.31
C SER A 125 -9.64 -9.66 -11.91
N ILE A 126 -9.38 -8.38 -11.65
CA ILE A 126 -8.12 -7.74 -12.06
C ILE A 126 -6.96 -8.29 -11.23
N GLN A 127 -7.14 -8.42 -9.92
CA GLN A 127 -6.11 -8.96 -9.04
C GLN A 127 -5.76 -10.42 -9.38
N SER A 128 -6.74 -11.25 -9.78
CA SER A 128 -6.48 -12.65 -10.14
C SER A 128 -5.60 -12.79 -11.39
N LEU A 129 -5.58 -11.80 -12.29
CA LEU A 129 -4.65 -11.75 -13.43
C LEU A 129 -3.19 -11.62 -12.97
N MET A 130 -2.95 -11.10 -11.77
CA MET A 130 -1.62 -10.88 -11.19
C MET A 130 -1.05 -12.19 -10.60
N SER A 131 -1.05 -13.27 -11.39
CA SER A 131 -0.62 -14.61 -10.95
C SER A 131 0.90 -14.73 -10.81
N SER A 132 1.37 -15.83 -10.21
CA SER A 132 2.80 -16.16 -10.14
C SER A 132 3.46 -16.42 -11.50
N ASN A 133 2.66 -16.72 -12.52
CA ASN A 133 3.07 -16.99 -13.89
C ASN A 133 2.19 -16.24 -14.89
N PRO A 134 2.31 -14.90 -14.99
CA PRO A 134 1.43 -14.11 -15.85
C PRO A 134 1.63 -14.36 -17.35
N TYR A 135 2.57 -15.22 -17.74
CA TYR A 135 2.75 -15.65 -19.12
C TYR A 135 1.58 -16.56 -19.58
N GLU A 136 0.97 -17.32 -18.67
CA GLU A 136 -0.16 -18.23 -18.95
C GLU A 136 -1.45 -17.50 -19.32
N ASN A 137 -1.50 -16.19 -19.04
CA ASN A 137 -2.64 -15.34 -19.36
C ASN A 137 -2.74 -15.01 -20.86
N GLU A 138 -1.68 -15.23 -21.64
CA GLU A 138 -1.71 -15.05 -23.09
C GLU A 138 -2.34 -16.28 -23.78
N PRO A 139 -3.33 -16.10 -24.67
CA PRO A 139 -3.93 -17.20 -25.43
C PRO A 139 -2.89 -18.08 -26.14
N GLY A 140 -3.02 -19.39 -25.94
CA GLY A 140 -2.12 -20.39 -26.51
C GLY A 140 -0.89 -20.70 -25.66
N TYR A 141 -0.72 -20.04 -24.50
CA TYR A 141 0.39 -20.25 -23.58
C TYR A 141 -0.05 -20.76 -22.19
N GLU A 142 -1.28 -21.26 -22.06
CA GLU A 142 -1.90 -21.67 -20.79
C GLU A 142 -1.16 -22.82 -20.08
N THR A 143 -0.35 -23.59 -20.82
CA THR A 143 0.43 -24.73 -20.31
C THR A 143 1.89 -24.40 -20.04
N ALA A 144 2.32 -23.16 -20.32
CA ALA A 144 3.70 -22.73 -20.17
C ALA A 144 4.11 -22.70 -18.69
N LYS A 145 5.23 -23.35 -18.35
CA LYS A 145 5.70 -23.44 -16.97
C LYS A 145 6.65 -22.30 -16.63
N LYS A 146 6.53 -21.77 -15.42
CA LYS A 146 7.35 -20.63 -14.92
C LYS A 146 8.87 -20.87 -14.99
N GLU A 147 9.32 -22.12 -14.99
CA GLU A 147 10.74 -22.51 -15.09
C GLU A 147 11.28 -22.50 -16.52
N GLU A 148 10.40 -22.45 -17.53
CA GLU A 148 10.81 -22.36 -18.94
C GLU A 148 11.41 -20.99 -19.26
N ALA A 149 12.29 -20.94 -20.25
CA ALA A 149 13.11 -19.76 -20.53
C ALA A 149 12.28 -18.47 -20.80
N ASN A 150 11.22 -18.57 -21.60
CA ASN A 150 10.38 -17.43 -21.96
C ASN A 150 9.50 -16.97 -20.77
N PRO A 151 8.71 -17.84 -20.11
CA PRO A 151 8.00 -17.49 -18.88
C PRO A 151 8.90 -16.90 -17.79
N ALA A 152 10.07 -17.52 -17.53
CA ALA A 152 11.02 -17.04 -16.53
C ALA A 152 11.54 -15.63 -16.87
N ALA A 153 11.86 -15.37 -18.14
CA ALA A 153 12.28 -14.05 -18.60
C ALA A 153 11.15 -13.01 -18.51
N TYR A 154 9.91 -13.41 -18.79
CA TYR A 154 8.73 -12.56 -18.64
C TYR A 154 8.48 -12.20 -17.18
N ILE A 155 8.50 -13.19 -16.28
CA ILE A 155 8.39 -13.01 -14.83
C ILE A 155 9.47 -12.07 -14.31
N ALA A 156 10.72 -12.25 -14.76
CA ALA A 156 11.85 -11.41 -14.32
C ALA A 156 11.66 -9.93 -14.68
N LYS A 157 11.24 -9.62 -15.92
CA LYS A 157 11.00 -8.22 -16.31
C LYS A 157 9.79 -7.61 -15.61
N ILE A 158 8.70 -8.36 -15.43
CA ILE A 158 7.52 -7.85 -14.70
C ILE A 158 7.91 -7.52 -13.25
N ARG A 159 8.67 -8.40 -12.59
CA ARG A 159 9.18 -8.12 -11.23
C ARG A 159 10.02 -6.85 -11.16
N HIS A 160 10.92 -6.66 -12.13
CA HIS A 160 11.72 -5.45 -12.19
C HIS A 160 10.85 -4.20 -12.39
N GLU A 161 9.90 -4.25 -13.33
CA GLU A 161 9.01 -3.13 -13.63
C GLU A 161 8.01 -2.82 -12.52
N THR A 162 7.56 -3.83 -11.76
CA THR A 162 6.81 -3.63 -10.52
C THR A 162 7.60 -2.76 -9.56
N LEU A 163 8.83 -3.16 -9.20
CA LEU A 163 9.67 -2.39 -8.28
C LEU A 163 9.98 -0.99 -8.82
N ARG A 164 10.29 -0.88 -10.12
CA ARG A 164 10.69 0.38 -10.76
C ARG A 164 9.54 1.37 -10.91
N VAL A 165 8.44 0.93 -11.51
CA VAL A 165 7.35 1.80 -11.98
C VAL A 165 6.25 1.90 -10.94
N SER A 166 5.76 0.76 -10.44
CA SER A 166 4.60 0.75 -9.54
C SER A 166 4.97 1.14 -8.11
N VAL A 167 6.23 0.96 -7.70
CA VAL A 167 6.69 1.34 -6.35
C VAL A 167 7.53 2.63 -6.38
N VAL A 168 8.79 2.56 -6.81
CA VAL A 168 9.74 3.65 -6.53
C VAL A 168 9.51 4.90 -7.37
N GLN A 169 9.24 4.77 -8.67
CA GLN A 169 8.90 5.92 -9.54
C GLN A 169 7.62 6.61 -9.07
N ARG A 170 6.64 5.83 -8.59
CA ARG A 170 5.41 6.39 -8.05
C ARG A 170 5.65 7.20 -6.78
N LEU A 171 6.46 6.68 -5.86
CA LEU A 171 6.80 7.37 -4.61
C LEU A 171 7.69 8.59 -4.85
N GLU A 172 8.64 8.53 -5.78
CA GLU A 172 9.42 9.70 -6.20
C GLU A 172 8.51 10.82 -6.70
N SER A 173 7.49 10.50 -7.50
CA SER A 173 6.50 11.48 -7.95
C SER A 173 5.70 12.08 -6.79
N LEU A 174 5.31 11.27 -5.80
CA LEU A 174 4.58 11.72 -4.60
C LEU A 174 5.42 12.60 -3.67
N LEU A 175 6.74 12.39 -3.67
CA LEU A 175 7.70 13.09 -2.83
C LEU A 175 8.40 14.24 -3.58
N HIS A 176 7.94 14.54 -4.80
CA HIS A 176 8.51 15.56 -5.68
C HIS A 176 10.02 15.43 -5.87
N MET A 177 10.51 14.19 -5.91
CA MET A 177 11.90 13.88 -6.18
C MET A 177 12.18 14.04 -7.67
N GLN A 178 13.33 14.60 -8.02
CA GLN A 178 13.72 14.74 -9.43
C GLN A 178 13.96 13.34 -10.02
N PRO A 179 13.40 13.02 -11.20
CA PRO A 179 13.69 11.76 -11.87
C PRO A 179 15.18 11.70 -12.21
N ASP A 180 15.76 10.50 -12.13
CA ASP A 180 17.10 10.23 -12.65
C ASP A 180 17.19 10.75 -14.10
N GLN A 181 18.28 11.45 -14.44
CA GLN A 181 18.46 12.17 -15.72
C GLN A 181 18.60 11.22 -16.94
N SER A 182 18.25 9.94 -16.79
CA SER A 182 18.45 8.89 -17.77
C SER A 182 17.37 8.78 -18.84
N GLU A 183 16.25 9.52 -18.77
CA GLU A 183 15.23 9.50 -19.83
C GLU A 183 15.13 10.84 -20.59
N PRO A 184 15.26 10.85 -21.92
CA PRO A 184 14.99 12.04 -22.72
C PRO A 184 13.50 12.41 -22.65
N ALA A 185 13.22 13.69 -22.41
CA ALA A 185 11.87 14.22 -22.38
C ALA A 185 11.17 14.01 -23.74
N LEU A 186 10.08 13.24 -23.74
CA LEU A 186 9.17 13.16 -24.89
C LEU A 186 8.52 14.53 -25.12
N LYS A 187 8.56 15.01 -26.36
CA LYS A 187 7.73 16.13 -26.81
C LYS A 187 6.25 15.71 -26.65
N LYS A 188 5.59 16.20 -25.61
CA LYS A 188 4.14 16.06 -25.45
C LYS A 188 3.46 16.93 -26.51
N GLU A 189 2.57 16.35 -27.31
CA GLU A 189 1.55 17.14 -28.01
C GLU A 189 0.65 17.79 -26.96
N TYR A 190 0.30 19.06 -27.16
CA TYR A 190 -0.56 19.79 -26.25
C TYR A 190 -2.01 19.30 -26.41
N ASP A 191 -2.46 18.50 -25.45
CA ASP A 191 -3.85 18.10 -25.30
C ASP A 191 -4.42 18.81 -24.07
N ALA A 192 -5.34 19.74 -24.29
CA ALA A 192 -5.95 20.55 -23.24
C ALA A 192 -6.82 19.73 -22.28
N GLU A 193 -7.47 18.66 -22.75
CA GLU A 193 -8.31 17.79 -21.93
C GLU A 193 -7.44 16.87 -21.06
N ALA A 194 -6.37 16.29 -21.64
CA ALA A 194 -5.36 15.57 -20.86
C ALA A 194 -4.63 16.47 -19.86
N THR A 195 -4.38 17.73 -20.22
CA THR A 195 -3.72 18.70 -19.33
C THR A 195 -4.62 19.12 -18.17
N TYR A 196 -5.92 19.36 -18.42
CA TYR A 196 -6.88 19.68 -17.37
C TYR A 196 -7.13 18.49 -16.45
N ALA A 197 -7.28 17.28 -17.00
CA ALA A 197 -7.36 16.06 -16.23
C ALA A 197 -6.07 15.77 -15.43
N ALA A 198 -4.90 16.08 -15.97
CA ALA A 198 -3.62 15.98 -15.26
C ALA A 198 -3.50 17.00 -14.12
N LEU A 199 -3.96 18.24 -14.32
CA LEU A 199 -3.98 19.26 -13.26
C LEU A 199 -4.95 18.87 -12.14
N ASP A 200 -6.16 18.43 -12.49
CA ASP A 200 -7.17 18.03 -11.52
C ASP A 200 -6.78 16.74 -10.77
N SER A 201 -6.19 15.76 -11.45
CA SER A 201 -5.63 14.55 -10.82
C SER A 201 -4.35 14.80 -10.02
N SER A 202 -3.54 15.80 -10.39
CA SER A 202 -2.35 16.19 -9.60
C SER A 202 -2.73 16.79 -8.24
N GLN A 203 -3.97 17.28 -8.10
CA GLN A 203 -4.48 17.88 -6.88
C GLN A 203 -5.25 16.86 -5.99
N TRP A 204 -5.65 15.71 -6.53
CA TRP A 204 -6.37 14.67 -5.78
C TRP A 204 -5.74 13.29 -5.97
N ASP A 205 -4.93 12.90 -5.00
CA ASP A 205 -4.31 11.60 -4.91
C ASP A 205 -4.82 10.86 -3.65
N PRO A 206 -5.90 10.07 -3.77
CA PRO A 206 -6.53 9.46 -2.61
C PRO A 206 -5.69 8.34 -1.97
N PHE A 207 -4.60 7.92 -2.63
CA PHE A 207 -3.78 6.79 -2.20
C PHE A 207 -2.37 7.20 -1.78
N ALA A 208 -2.02 8.50 -1.87
CA ALA A 208 -0.69 9.01 -1.58
C ALA A 208 -0.17 8.57 -0.20
N ASP A 209 -0.92 8.86 0.87
CA ASP A 209 -0.51 8.46 2.22
C ASP A 209 -0.46 6.93 2.37
N LEU A 210 -1.46 6.22 1.84
CA LEU A 210 -1.53 4.76 1.88
C LEU A 210 -0.26 4.14 1.28
N MET A 211 0.14 4.54 0.07
CA MET A 211 1.35 4.05 -0.59
C MET A 211 2.60 4.36 0.22
N LYS A 212 2.72 5.55 0.81
CA LYS A 212 3.84 5.91 1.70
C LYS A 212 3.92 5.01 2.93
N ARG A 213 2.79 4.68 3.58
CA ARG A 213 2.80 3.74 4.74
C ARG A 213 3.22 2.35 4.30
N ARG A 214 2.60 1.85 3.24
CA ARG A 214 2.84 0.49 2.72
C ARG A 214 4.29 0.33 2.28
N PHE A 215 4.88 1.37 1.71
CA PHE A 215 6.30 1.37 1.40
C PHE A 215 7.18 1.17 2.64
N LEU A 216 6.92 1.93 3.71
CA LEU A 216 7.68 1.78 4.97
C LEU A 216 7.51 0.38 5.58
N TRP A 217 6.32 -0.22 5.42
CA TRP A 217 6.03 -1.57 5.91
C TRP A 217 6.72 -2.65 5.07
N TYR A 218 6.69 -2.54 3.75
CA TYR A 218 7.24 -3.56 2.84
C TYR A 218 8.68 -3.29 2.40
N TYR A 219 9.33 -2.25 2.94
CA TYR A 219 10.70 -1.85 2.59
C TYR A 219 11.67 -3.04 2.60
N ASP A 220 11.63 -3.86 3.65
CA ASP A 220 12.50 -5.02 3.79
C ASP A 220 12.23 -6.09 2.73
N VAL A 221 10.97 -6.27 2.32
CA VAL A 221 10.59 -7.20 1.25
C VAL A 221 11.17 -6.73 -0.08
N TYR A 222 11.02 -5.44 -0.41
CA TYR A 222 11.58 -4.88 -1.63
C TYR A 222 13.10 -4.99 -1.67
N MET A 223 13.79 -4.64 -0.57
CA MET A 223 15.25 -4.72 -0.50
C MET A 223 15.74 -6.16 -0.64
N LYS A 224 15.06 -7.13 -0.01
CA LYS A 224 15.35 -8.55 -0.17
C LYS A 224 15.16 -9.02 -1.62
N ALA A 225 14.09 -8.57 -2.29
CA ALA A 225 13.85 -8.88 -3.69
C ALA A 225 14.92 -8.28 -4.63
N ILE A 226 15.33 -7.03 -4.36
CA ILE A 226 16.40 -6.36 -5.09
C ILE A 226 17.72 -7.11 -4.91
N ASP A 227 18.14 -7.34 -3.65
CA ASP A 227 19.42 -7.99 -3.34
C ASP A 227 19.50 -9.41 -3.91
N LYS A 228 18.39 -10.16 -3.90
CA LYS A 228 18.30 -11.47 -4.54
C LYS A 228 18.59 -11.40 -6.05
N HIS A 229 18.04 -10.43 -6.75
CA HIS A 229 18.09 -10.37 -8.22
C HIS A 229 19.22 -9.51 -8.79
N VAL A 230 19.93 -8.74 -7.97
CA VAL A 230 21.22 -8.11 -8.35
C VAL A 230 22.23 -9.15 -8.86
N GLY A 231 22.23 -10.36 -8.28
CA GLY A 231 23.10 -11.46 -8.72
C GLY A 231 22.60 -12.21 -9.96
N ASP A 232 21.28 -12.35 -10.10
CA ASP A 232 20.66 -13.14 -11.16
C ASP A 232 20.59 -12.42 -12.52
N GLN A 233 20.41 -11.09 -12.49
CA GLN A 233 20.25 -10.27 -13.70
C GLN A 233 21.42 -9.32 -13.87
N ARG A 234 22.12 -9.43 -15.01
CA ARG A 234 23.21 -8.53 -15.37
C ARG A 234 22.68 -7.09 -15.51
N GLU A 235 23.31 -6.15 -14.81
CA GLU A 235 23.04 -4.72 -14.93
C GLU A 235 23.12 -4.25 -16.40
N GLY A 236 22.13 -3.49 -16.84
CA GLY A 236 22.02 -2.97 -18.20
C GLY A 236 21.66 -4.03 -19.26
N LYS A 237 21.33 -5.27 -18.88
CA LYS A 237 20.83 -6.27 -19.83
C LYS A 237 19.41 -5.89 -20.28
N ALA A 238 19.17 -5.86 -21.59
CA ALA A 238 17.86 -5.60 -22.15
C ALA A 238 16.85 -6.70 -21.78
N PHE A 239 15.58 -6.32 -21.60
CA PHE A 239 14.50 -7.29 -21.44
C PHE A 239 14.32 -8.12 -22.70
N SER A 240 14.09 -9.41 -22.53
CA SER A 240 13.65 -10.26 -23.64
C SER A 240 12.25 -9.84 -24.07
N ARG A 241 12.08 -9.53 -25.36
CA ARG A 241 10.76 -9.37 -25.99
C ARG A 241 10.11 -10.75 -26.13
N MET A 242 8.86 -10.87 -25.71
CA MET A 242 8.04 -12.06 -25.93
C MET A 242 7.35 -11.99 -27.29
N GLU A 243 6.99 -13.14 -27.85
CA GLU A 243 6.35 -13.23 -29.17
C GLU A 243 5.03 -12.45 -29.26
N PHE A 244 4.30 -12.36 -28.15
CA PHE A 244 3.03 -11.65 -28.04
C PHE A 244 3.17 -10.16 -27.70
N GLU A 245 4.40 -9.62 -27.67
CA GLU A 245 4.65 -8.19 -27.45
C GLU A 245 5.03 -7.46 -28.74
N TYR A 246 4.25 -6.44 -29.08
CA TYR A 246 4.44 -5.62 -30.26
C TYR A 246 4.11 -4.16 -29.93
N PRO A 247 4.83 -3.16 -30.47
CA PRO A 247 4.51 -1.76 -30.23
C PRO A 247 3.08 -1.42 -30.71
N PRO A 248 2.32 -0.61 -29.97
CA PRO A 248 2.68 0.09 -28.74
C PRO A 248 2.51 -0.74 -27.45
N ASN A 249 2.08 -2.00 -27.54
CA ASN A 249 1.80 -2.88 -26.40
C ASN A 249 2.98 -3.82 -26.06
N SER A 250 4.10 -3.23 -25.65
CA SER A 250 5.30 -3.96 -25.25
C SER A 250 5.81 -3.53 -23.87
N CYS A 251 6.76 -4.28 -23.33
CA CYS A 251 7.51 -3.93 -22.14
C CYS A 251 9.01 -3.95 -22.47
N GLU A 252 9.51 -2.82 -22.99
CA GLU A 252 10.92 -2.63 -23.37
C GLU A 252 11.67 -1.91 -22.26
N GLY A 253 12.94 -2.28 -22.03
CA GLY A 253 13.75 -1.71 -20.97
C GLY A 253 14.99 -2.55 -20.68
N HIS A 254 15.65 -2.23 -19.56
CA HIS A 254 16.85 -2.91 -19.10
C HIS A 254 16.76 -3.20 -17.61
N PHE A 255 17.40 -4.29 -17.16
CA PHE A 255 17.55 -4.58 -15.74
C PHE A 255 18.53 -3.60 -15.09
N GLY A 256 18.12 -3.02 -13.96
CA GLY A 256 18.89 -2.01 -13.23
C GLY A 256 18.72 -2.12 -11.71
N TYR A 257 18.89 -3.33 -11.14
CA TYR A 257 18.64 -3.56 -9.72
C TYR A 257 19.58 -2.75 -8.80
N LYS A 258 20.81 -2.47 -9.22
CA LYS A 258 21.72 -1.62 -8.44
C LYS A 258 21.20 -0.19 -8.33
N ALA A 259 20.72 0.37 -9.44
CA ALA A 259 20.09 1.69 -9.45
C ALA A 259 18.79 1.69 -8.63
N LEU A 260 17.97 0.63 -8.71
CA LEU A 260 16.77 0.51 -7.89
C LEU A 260 17.09 0.56 -6.39
N LYS A 261 18.14 -0.13 -5.94
CA LYS A 261 18.54 -0.10 -4.52
C LYS A 261 18.74 1.32 -4.00
N GLY A 262 19.53 2.13 -4.71
CA GLY A 262 19.79 3.52 -4.33
C GLY A 262 18.53 4.39 -4.35
N ARG A 263 17.61 4.16 -5.30
CA ARG A 263 16.34 4.90 -5.36
C ARG A 263 15.41 4.56 -4.21
N PHE A 264 15.32 3.28 -3.83
CA PHE A 264 14.53 2.85 -2.66
C PHE A 264 15.09 3.45 -1.36
N GLU A 265 16.41 3.45 -1.19
CA GLU A 265 17.07 4.08 -0.05
C GLU A 265 16.81 5.60 -0.01
N ALA A 266 16.86 6.28 -1.17
CA ALA A 266 16.55 7.70 -1.28
C ALA A 266 15.09 8.02 -0.91
N VAL A 267 14.13 7.20 -1.37
CA VAL A 267 12.71 7.34 -1.01
C VAL A 267 12.50 7.13 0.48
N LEU A 268 13.14 6.12 1.09
CA LEU A 268 13.08 5.89 2.53
C LEU A 268 13.58 7.10 3.32
N ASN A 269 14.75 7.63 2.95
CA ASN A 269 15.32 8.82 3.60
C ASN A 269 14.39 10.03 3.45
N LYS A 270 13.76 10.20 2.28
CA LYS A 270 12.84 11.31 2.03
C LYS A 270 11.55 11.22 2.86
N LEU A 271 11.05 10.00 3.09
CA LEU A 271 9.92 9.77 3.99
C LEU A 271 10.27 10.02 5.45
N GLU A 272 11.50 9.71 5.85
CA GLU A 272 12.00 10.04 7.19
C GLU A 272 12.11 11.56 7.38
N GLU A 273 12.67 12.28 6.40
CA GLU A 273 12.68 13.75 6.40
C GLU A 273 11.27 14.33 6.50
N GLU A 274 10.32 13.81 5.71
CA GLU A 274 8.91 14.22 5.76
C GLU A 274 8.34 14.02 7.17
N LYS A 275 8.50 12.83 7.77
CA LYS A 275 8.03 12.51 9.12
C LYS A 275 8.61 13.46 10.17
N LEU A 276 9.92 13.72 10.13
CA LEU A 276 10.59 14.61 11.09
C LEU A 276 10.18 16.08 10.90
N SER A 277 9.87 16.50 9.67
CA SER A 277 9.40 17.86 9.39
C SER A 277 8.04 18.17 10.03
N TRP A 278 7.23 17.14 10.33
CA TRP A 278 5.91 17.31 10.94
C TRP A 278 5.95 17.92 12.34
N GLU A 279 7.02 17.68 13.11
CA GLU A 279 7.19 18.30 14.42
C GLU A 279 7.30 19.83 14.30
N GLN A 280 8.12 20.29 13.35
CA GLN A 280 8.34 21.72 13.10
C GLN A 280 7.06 22.38 12.55
N ALA A 281 6.40 21.74 11.59
CA ALA A 281 5.13 22.22 11.05
C ALA A 281 4.01 22.24 12.10
N GLY A 282 3.97 21.24 12.99
CA GLY A 282 3.05 21.19 14.12
C GLY A 282 3.30 22.32 15.13
N ALA A 283 4.57 22.66 15.39
CA ALA A 283 4.91 23.80 16.25
C ALA A 283 4.41 25.14 15.68
N VAL A 284 4.46 25.32 14.35
CA VAL A 284 3.85 26.48 13.67
C VAL A 284 2.33 26.49 13.88
N GLN A 285 1.65 25.35 13.69
CA GLN A 285 0.21 25.24 13.91
C GLN A 285 -0.24 25.51 15.35
N VAL A 286 0.61 25.18 16.33
CA VAL A 286 0.40 25.53 17.73
C VAL A 286 0.50 27.04 17.93
N ALA A 287 1.53 27.68 17.38
CA ALA A 287 1.71 29.13 17.49
C ALA A 287 0.56 29.91 16.83
N GLU A 288 0.00 29.37 15.75
CA GLU A 288 -1.16 29.93 15.05
C GLU A 288 -2.51 29.61 15.71
N GLY A 289 -2.54 28.73 16.71
CA GLY A 289 -3.79 28.35 17.39
C GLY A 289 -4.78 27.61 16.49
N THR A 290 -4.28 26.79 15.56
CA THR A 290 -5.14 26.04 14.64
C THR A 290 -6.09 25.08 15.39
N GLN A 291 -7.19 24.73 14.73
CA GLN A 291 -8.17 23.79 15.28
C GLN A 291 -7.55 22.42 15.58
N LEU A 292 -6.75 21.88 14.64
CA LEU A 292 -6.09 20.59 14.81
C LEU A 292 -5.15 20.58 16.01
N ALA A 293 -4.27 21.59 16.14
CA ALA A 293 -3.35 21.68 17.27
C ALA A 293 -4.09 21.74 18.61
N THR A 294 -5.16 22.54 18.69
CA THR A 294 -6.00 22.66 19.89
C THR A 294 -6.70 21.33 20.23
N GLN A 295 -7.24 20.66 19.21
CA GLN A 295 -7.91 19.37 19.37
C GLN A 295 -6.95 18.28 19.85
N LEU A 296 -5.76 18.18 19.25
CA LEU A 296 -4.75 17.20 19.65
C LEU A 296 -4.27 17.42 21.09
N ALA A 297 -4.03 18.68 21.48
CA ALA A 297 -3.64 19.01 22.86
C ALA A 297 -4.73 18.61 23.86
N PHE A 298 -6.00 18.88 23.55
CA PHE A 298 -7.12 18.49 24.39
C PHE A 298 -7.28 16.97 24.48
N GLN A 299 -7.20 16.27 23.34
CA GLN A 299 -7.26 14.81 23.28
C GLN A 299 -6.13 14.16 24.09
N PHE A 300 -4.92 14.71 24.03
CA PHE A 300 -3.78 14.23 24.83
C PHE A 300 -4.10 14.26 26.33
N THR A 301 -4.59 15.39 26.86
CA THR A 301 -4.95 15.52 28.28
C THR A 301 -6.07 14.56 28.68
N GLN A 302 -7.10 14.39 27.85
CA GLN A 302 -8.18 13.46 28.13
C GLN A 302 -7.69 12.02 28.18
N LEU A 303 -6.90 11.60 27.18
CA LEU A 303 -6.42 10.24 27.06
C LEU A 303 -5.46 9.90 28.21
N GLN A 304 -4.62 10.84 28.64
CA GLN A 304 -3.66 10.64 29.73
C GLN A 304 -4.36 10.14 31.00
N SER A 305 -5.47 10.80 31.37
CA SER A 305 -6.27 10.37 32.52
C SER A 305 -6.89 8.98 32.39
N VAL A 306 -7.24 8.55 31.17
CA VAL A 306 -7.90 7.26 30.92
C VAL A 306 -6.91 6.09 30.93
N TRP A 307 -5.69 6.30 30.42
CA TRP A 307 -4.70 5.22 30.29
C TRP A 307 -3.79 5.07 31.50
N ASP A 308 -3.57 6.14 32.28
CA ASP A 308 -2.82 6.04 33.54
C ASP A 308 -3.56 5.18 34.59
N ASP A 309 -4.89 5.19 34.58
CA ASP A 309 -5.76 4.42 35.51
C ASP A 309 -6.01 2.95 35.10
N ALA A 310 -5.40 2.50 33.99
CA ALA A 310 -5.39 1.16 33.40
C ALA A 310 -6.74 0.43 33.19
N LYS A 311 -6.97 0.01 31.93
CA LYS A 311 -7.96 -1.02 31.57
C LYS A 311 -7.68 -2.30 32.40
N PRO A 312 -8.68 -2.98 32.98
CA PRO A 312 -8.48 -4.17 33.81
C PRO A 312 -7.80 -5.38 33.12
N SER A 313 -7.64 -5.35 31.79
CA SER A 313 -6.96 -6.37 31.00
C SER A 313 -6.22 -5.76 29.81
N GLY A 314 -4.98 -6.20 29.56
CA GLY A 314 -4.12 -5.74 28.46
C GLY A 314 -2.80 -5.10 28.87
N SER A 315 -1.94 -4.86 27.89
CA SER A 315 -0.68 -4.13 28.09
C SER A 315 -0.94 -2.70 28.54
N ARG A 316 -0.22 -2.26 29.58
CA ARG A 316 -0.30 -0.88 30.08
C ARG A 316 0.43 0.03 29.11
N MET A 317 -0.12 1.20 28.84
CA MET A 317 0.49 2.20 27.98
C MET A 317 0.57 3.53 28.70
N GLU A 318 1.75 4.13 28.70
CA GLU A 318 1.97 5.50 29.15
C GLU A 318 2.37 6.36 27.95
N PHE A 319 2.06 7.65 27.99
CA PHE A 319 2.51 8.58 26.96
C PHE A 319 2.83 9.96 27.53
N SER A 320 3.74 10.64 26.85
CA SER A 320 4.20 11.98 27.18
C SER A 320 4.45 12.78 25.90
N LEU A 321 4.45 14.10 26.04
CA LEU A 321 4.90 14.99 24.96
C LEU A 321 6.39 15.33 25.18
N PRO A 322 7.28 15.10 24.20
CA PRO A 322 8.67 15.55 24.29
C PRO A 322 8.77 17.06 24.53
N ASN A 323 7.88 17.82 23.88
CA ASN A 323 7.66 19.23 24.13
C ASN A 323 6.21 19.41 24.61
N PRO A 324 5.97 19.83 25.87
CA PRO A 324 4.63 19.98 26.43
C PRO A 324 3.70 20.92 25.64
N LYS A 325 4.25 21.76 24.77
CA LYS A 325 3.48 22.69 23.92
C LYS A 325 3.16 22.11 22.55
N ASN A 326 3.80 21.02 22.12
CA ASN A 326 3.66 20.48 20.77
C ASN A 326 2.96 19.11 20.81
N PRO A 327 1.65 19.03 20.51
CA PRO A 327 0.89 17.79 20.56
C PRO A 327 1.05 16.93 19.30
N PHE A 328 1.96 17.27 18.38
CA PHE A 328 2.18 16.51 17.14
C PHE A 328 3.22 15.38 17.28
N VAL A 329 3.90 15.28 18.41
CA VAL A 329 4.86 14.18 18.70
C VAL A 329 4.58 13.60 20.07
N TRP A 330 4.36 12.29 20.11
CA TRP A 330 4.01 11.56 21.34
C TRP A 330 5.07 10.49 21.59
N ASN A 331 5.67 10.52 22.77
CA ASN A 331 6.42 9.39 23.29
C ASN A 331 5.43 8.42 23.91
N ILE A 332 5.50 7.15 23.53
CA ILE A 332 4.62 6.08 24.01
C ILE A 332 5.50 5.00 24.62
N THR A 333 5.18 4.58 25.83
CA THR A 333 5.82 3.44 26.50
C THR A 333 4.78 2.36 26.69
N LEU A 334 4.99 1.21 26.04
CA LEU A 334 4.14 0.03 26.21
C LEU A 334 4.82 -0.96 27.15
N PHE A 335 4.12 -1.34 28.21
CA PHE A 335 4.55 -2.37 29.15
C PHE A 335 3.90 -3.69 28.76
N GLY A 336 4.73 -4.69 28.50
CA GLY A 336 4.25 -5.99 28.08
C GLY A 336 3.37 -6.67 29.14
N GLU A 337 2.30 -7.31 28.67
CA GLU A 337 1.31 -7.95 29.53
C GLU A 337 1.94 -9.08 30.38
N PRO A 338 1.64 -9.15 31.69
CA PRO A 338 2.08 -10.25 32.55
C PRO A 338 1.66 -11.61 31.99
N MET A 339 2.52 -12.63 32.17
CA MET A 339 2.28 -14.00 31.68
C MET A 339 2.16 -14.13 30.15
N SER A 340 2.55 -13.12 29.39
CA SER A 340 2.66 -13.16 27.92
C SER A 340 4.10 -13.38 27.45
N ASN A 341 4.32 -13.46 26.13
CA ASN A 341 5.68 -13.45 25.58
C ASN A 341 6.37 -12.07 25.69
N LEU A 342 5.64 -11.04 26.10
CA LEU A 342 6.14 -9.68 26.30
C LEU A 342 6.35 -9.38 27.79
N ASP A 343 6.10 -10.33 28.69
CA ASP A 343 6.16 -10.12 30.14
C ASP A 343 7.51 -9.52 30.58
N GLY A 344 7.43 -8.46 31.40
CA GLY A 344 8.57 -7.66 31.84
C GLY A 344 9.16 -6.73 30.78
N GLY A 345 8.66 -6.74 29.54
CA GLY A 345 9.12 -5.89 28.46
C GLY A 345 8.63 -4.45 28.57
N ILE A 346 9.47 -3.50 28.18
CA ILE A 346 9.16 -2.07 28.15
C ILE A 346 9.59 -1.53 26.78
N PHE A 347 8.62 -1.15 25.96
CA PHE A 347 8.87 -0.78 24.58
C PHE A 347 8.58 0.71 24.38
N ALA A 348 9.65 1.50 24.19
CA ALA A 348 9.56 2.91 23.84
C ALA A 348 9.28 3.07 22.33
N MET A 349 8.33 3.94 22.03
CA MET A 349 7.87 4.26 20.69
C MET A 349 7.71 5.77 20.57
N LYS A 350 7.93 6.28 19.36
CA LYS A 350 7.63 7.67 19.00
C LYS A 350 6.59 7.71 17.90
N MET A 351 5.47 8.38 18.17
CA MET A 351 4.42 8.63 17.21
C MET A 351 4.50 10.07 16.72
N HIS A 352 4.67 10.25 15.41
CA HIS A 352 4.61 11.55 14.74
C HIS A 352 3.23 11.68 14.07
N ILE A 353 2.49 12.71 14.45
CA ILE A 353 1.17 13.03 13.88
C ILE A 353 1.37 14.07 12.78
N PRO A 354 0.85 13.85 11.57
CA PRO A 354 1.04 14.78 10.47
C PRO A 354 0.22 16.08 10.66
N PRO A 355 0.70 17.24 10.19
CA PRO A 355 -0.01 18.51 10.27
C PRO A 355 -1.32 18.58 9.48
N ASN A 356 -1.56 17.62 8.59
CA ASN A 356 -2.80 17.48 7.81
C ASN A 356 -3.66 16.28 8.26
N PHE A 357 -3.42 15.74 9.46
CA PHE A 357 -4.27 14.69 10.05
C PHE A 357 -5.76 15.13 10.01
N PRO A 358 -6.70 14.25 9.59
CA PRO A 358 -6.54 12.83 9.31
C PRO A 358 -6.23 12.44 7.86
N HIS A 359 -5.95 13.39 6.96
CA HIS A 359 -5.67 13.08 5.56
C HIS A 359 -4.41 12.21 5.38
N ALA A 360 -3.36 12.52 6.13
CA ALA A 360 -2.25 11.59 6.35
C ALA A 360 -2.37 10.97 7.74
N GLN A 361 -1.88 9.75 7.88
CA GLN A 361 -1.99 8.97 9.10
C GLN A 361 -0.69 9.05 9.93
N PRO A 362 -0.76 8.94 11.27
CA PRO A 362 0.43 8.95 12.13
C PRO A 362 1.49 7.90 11.75
N ARG A 363 2.75 8.22 12.06
CA ARG A 363 3.91 7.33 11.88
C ARG A 363 4.47 6.92 13.23
N VAL A 364 4.51 5.61 13.48
CA VAL A 364 5.02 5.05 14.73
C VAL A 364 6.34 4.35 14.48
N THR A 365 7.37 4.79 15.19
CA THR A 365 8.71 4.19 15.19
C THR A 365 8.97 3.58 16.56
N LEU A 366 9.32 2.31 16.63
CA LEU A 366 9.84 1.68 17.84
C LEU A 366 11.29 2.11 18.03
N GLU A 367 11.58 2.73 19.16
CA GLU A 367 12.93 3.10 19.57
C GLU A 367 13.61 1.94 20.31
N THR A 368 12.83 1.18 21.09
CA THR A 368 13.30 -0.07 21.69
C THR A 368 13.20 -1.22 20.67
N PRO A 369 14.31 -1.92 20.36
CA PRO A 369 14.28 -3.07 19.45
C PRO A 369 13.36 -4.19 19.96
N ILE A 370 12.59 -4.80 19.05
CA ILE A 370 11.73 -5.95 19.35
C ILE A 370 11.78 -6.98 18.22
N TYR A 371 11.75 -8.27 18.57
CA TYR A 371 11.66 -9.34 17.58
C TYR A 371 10.20 -9.63 17.21
N HIS A 372 9.57 -8.73 16.45
CA HIS A 372 8.14 -8.76 16.18
C HIS A 372 7.80 -8.72 14.67
N HIS A 373 6.85 -9.54 14.23
CA HIS A 373 6.53 -9.70 12.80
C HIS A 373 5.93 -8.45 12.14
N ARG A 374 5.32 -7.55 12.94
CA ARG A 374 4.75 -6.26 12.48
C ARG A 374 5.70 -5.06 12.57
N VAL A 375 6.98 -5.29 12.91
CA VAL A 375 7.97 -4.23 13.07
C VAL A 375 9.05 -4.41 12.02
N SER A 376 9.28 -3.38 11.21
CA SER A 376 10.30 -3.42 10.16
C SER A 376 11.71 -3.35 10.73
N SER A 377 12.71 -3.64 9.91
CA SER A 377 14.13 -3.47 10.25
C SER A 377 14.50 -2.04 10.65
N LYS A 378 13.66 -1.07 10.28
CA LYS A 378 13.78 0.36 10.62
C LYS A 378 12.93 0.78 11.81
N GLY A 379 12.32 -0.17 12.52
CA GLY A 379 11.45 0.09 13.67
C GLY A 379 10.06 0.62 13.29
N THR A 380 9.69 0.66 12.00
CA THR A 380 8.34 1.11 11.61
C THR A 380 7.30 0.06 12.03
N LEU A 381 6.29 0.48 12.78
CA LEU A 381 5.19 -0.39 13.18
C LEU A 381 4.08 -0.44 12.12
N CYS A 382 3.63 -1.65 11.80
CA CYS A 382 2.42 -1.90 11.03
C CYS A 382 1.22 -2.14 11.96
N TYR A 383 0.23 -1.26 11.86
CA TYR A 383 -1.01 -1.33 12.65
C TYR A 383 -2.19 -0.80 11.82
N PHE A 384 -3.40 -1.13 12.26
CA PHE A 384 -4.65 -0.83 11.54
C PHE A 384 -5.67 -0.23 12.51
N PRO A 385 -5.82 1.11 12.57
CA PRO A 385 -6.88 1.72 13.38
C PRO A 385 -8.26 1.35 12.82
N VAL A 386 -9.25 1.25 13.70
CA VAL A 386 -10.65 1.05 13.30
C VAL A 386 -11.24 2.34 12.74
N LYS A 387 -10.82 3.48 13.31
CA LYS A 387 -11.18 4.81 12.87
C LYS A 387 -9.91 5.62 12.62
N GLU A 388 -9.61 5.86 11.36
CA GLU A 388 -8.40 6.56 10.89
C GLU A 388 -8.38 8.06 11.25
N ASP A 389 -9.49 8.61 11.74
CA ASP A 389 -9.63 10.01 12.16
C ASP A 389 -9.57 10.23 13.69
N GLU A 390 -9.45 9.15 14.48
CA GLU A 390 -9.43 9.21 15.94
C GLU A 390 -8.09 8.72 16.52
N ILE A 391 -7.32 9.59 17.17
CA ILE A 391 -6.01 9.25 17.81
C ILE A 391 -6.13 8.12 18.84
N SER A 392 -7.25 8.05 19.57
CA SER A 392 -7.52 6.93 20.49
C SER A 392 -7.55 5.59 19.76
N SER A 393 -8.15 5.53 18.57
CA SER A 393 -8.21 4.31 17.74
C SER A 393 -6.83 3.91 17.25
N HIS A 394 -5.96 4.88 16.95
CA HIS A 394 -4.55 4.62 16.62
C HIS A 394 -3.81 3.96 17.77
N LEU A 395 -3.95 4.48 18.98
CA LEU A 395 -3.28 3.95 20.17
C LEU A 395 -3.79 2.56 20.56
N ASP A 396 -5.09 2.31 20.49
CA ASP A 396 -5.65 0.96 20.65
C ASP A 396 -5.09 -0.01 19.59
N ALA A 397 -4.95 0.42 18.35
CA ALA A 397 -4.38 -0.40 17.28
C ALA A 397 -2.87 -0.64 17.43
N ILE A 398 -2.12 0.33 17.98
CA ILE A 398 -0.69 0.18 18.31
C ILE A 398 -0.52 -0.90 19.38
N ALA A 399 -1.28 -0.82 20.48
CA ALA A 399 -1.26 -1.85 21.53
C ALA A 399 -1.62 -3.22 20.97
N ALA A 400 -2.73 -3.31 20.22
CA ALA A 400 -3.18 -4.56 19.63
C ALA A 400 -2.18 -5.16 18.61
N ALA A 401 -1.43 -4.31 17.90
CA ALA A 401 -0.42 -4.75 16.94
C ALA A 401 0.82 -5.34 17.61
N ILE A 402 1.23 -4.86 18.79
CA ILE A 402 2.37 -5.41 19.54
C ILE A 402 1.95 -6.64 20.35
N ASP A 403 0.80 -6.59 21.01
CA ASP A 403 0.29 -7.73 21.79
C ASP A 403 -0.06 -8.93 20.89
N ASP A 404 -0.56 -8.64 19.68
CA ASP A 404 -0.99 -9.60 18.64
C ASP A 404 -1.82 -10.79 19.18
N LYS A 405 -2.75 -10.49 20.10
CA LYS A 405 -3.58 -11.52 20.77
C LYS A 405 -4.48 -12.30 19.82
N VAL A 406 -4.92 -11.65 18.74
CA VAL A 406 -5.81 -12.25 17.74
C VAL A 406 -4.98 -12.75 16.56
N GLN A 407 -4.67 -14.04 16.56
CA GLN A 407 -3.90 -14.70 15.51
C GLN A 407 -4.75 -14.93 14.26
N LYS A 408 -5.01 -13.87 13.51
CA LYS A 408 -5.61 -13.93 12.17
C LYS A 408 -4.52 -13.67 11.13
N PHE A 409 -4.38 -14.57 10.16
CA PHE A 409 -3.44 -14.36 9.06
C PHE A 409 -3.84 -13.10 8.29
N ASP A 410 -2.91 -12.16 8.20
CA ASP A 410 -3.07 -10.90 7.48
C ASP A 410 -1.84 -10.72 6.57
N PRO A 411 -1.96 -10.92 5.25
CA PRO A 411 -0.85 -10.74 4.31
C PRO A 411 -0.30 -9.30 4.30
N ARG A 412 -1.04 -8.30 4.80
CA ARG A 412 -0.51 -6.92 4.93
C ARG A 412 0.52 -6.77 6.03
N ALA A 413 0.50 -7.68 7.00
CA ALA A 413 1.41 -7.66 8.13
C ALA A 413 2.75 -8.36 7.79
N MET A 414 3.00 -8.68 6.51
CA MET A 414 4.29 -9.16 5.99
C MET A 414 5.34 -8.05 5.96
N VAL A 415 5.62 -7.46 7.13
CA VAL A 415 6.57 -6.36 7.30
C VAL A 415 7.99 -6.90 7.34
N ASN A 416 8.23 -7.87 8.22
CA ASN A 416 9.52 -8.56 8.33
C ASN A 416 9.36 -10.00 7.81
N PRO A 417 9.81 -10.31 6.58
CA PRO A 417 9.52 -11.60 5.94
C PRO A 417 10.12 -12.81 6.68
N GLU A 418 11.27 -12.63 7.35
CA GLU A 418 11.90 -13.70 8.11
C GLU A 418 11.18 -14.01 9.42
N ILE A 419 10.76 -12.97 10.14
CA ILE A 419 9.98 -13.12 11.36
C ILE A 419 8.57 -13.61 11.04
N PHE A 420 7.98 -13.11 9.94
CA PHE A 420 6.66 -13.54 9.46
C PHE A 420 6.63 -15.02 9.11
N ASP A 421 7.64 -15.54 8.39
CA ASP A 421 7.78 -16.98 8.13
C ASP A 421 7.95 -17.78 9.43
N GLN A 422 8.66 -17.25 10.43
CA GLN A 422 8.77 -17.93 11.71
C GLN A 422 7.45 -17.98 12.47
N TYR A 423 6.64 -16.93 12.38
CA TYR A 423 5.37 -16.83 13.07
C TYR A 423 4.27 -17.72 12.44
N TRP A 424 4.21 -17.74 11.11
CA TRP A 424 3.19 -18.46 10.34
C TRP A 424 3.61 -19.81 9.79
N GLY A 425 4.91 -20.12 9.73
CA GLY A 425 5.46 -21.33 9.10
C GLY A 425 5.43 -22.60 9.97
N GLY A 426 4.45 -22.74 10.86
CA GLY A 426 4.21 -23.94 11.68
C GLY A 426 4.67 -23.84 13.14
N GLU A 427 4.32 -24.86 13.93
CA GLU A 427 4.47 -24.85 15.39
C GLU A 427 5.93 -24.73 15.85
N ASP A 428 6.85 -25.45 15.20
CA ASP A 428 8.27 -25.44 15.59
C ASP A 428 8.93 -24.09 15.31
N LYS A 429 8.62 -23.48 14.16
CA LYS A 429 9.07 -22.12 13.86
C LYS A 429 8.46 -21.11 14.82
N ARG A 430 7.18 -21.27 15.18
CA ARG A 430 6.51 -20.40 16.15
C ARG A 430 7.13 -20.49 17.55
N LYS A 431 7.59 -21.67 17.97
CA LYS A 431 8.38 -21.82 19.22
C LYS A 431 9.70 -21.04 19.16
N VAL A 432 10.36 -20.97 17.99
CA VAL A 432 11.56 -20.14 17.80
C VAL A 432 11.19 -18.66 17.91
N TYR A 433 10.11 -18.23 17.25
CA TYR A 433 9.59 -16.86 17.35
C TYR A 433 9.32 -16.47 18.82
N SER A 434 8.52 -17.25 19.55
CA SER A 434 8.15 -16.93 20.94
C SER A 434 9.35 -16.90 21.90
N ARG A 435 10.40 -17.68 21.63
CA ARG A 435 11.66 -17.60 22.40
C ARG A 435 12.41 -16.29 22.11
N LYS A 436 12.52 -15.91 20.84
CA LYS A 436 13.20 -14.67 20.44
C LYS A 436 12.42 -13.42 20.87
N LEU A 437 11.09 -13.45 20.81
CA LEU A 437 10.23 -12.37 21.29
C LEU A 437 10.42 -12.15 22.81
N ARG A 438 10.36 -13.22 23.61
CA ARG A 438 10.63 -13.15 25.06
C ARG A 438 12.02 -12.60 25.38
N ARG A 439 13.02 -13.03 24.61
CA ARG A 439 14.38 -12.52 24.76
C ARG A 439 14.44 -11.00 24.47
N SER A 440 13.83 -10.55 23.39
CA SER A 440 13.77 -9.11 23.10
C SER A 440 12.99 -8.32 24.16
N ALA A 441 11.97 -8.92 24.79
CA ALA A 441 11.27 -8.30 25.92
C ALA A 441 12.18 -8.16 27.15
N GLN A 442 13.00 -9.16 27.47
CA GLN A 442 13.97 -9.07 28.57
C GLN A 442 15.05 -8.01 28.31
N GLU A 443 15.57 -7.97 27.09
CA GLU A 443 16.61 -7.02 26.66
C GLU A 443 16.08 -5.58 26.53
N SER A 444 14.75 -5.38 26.43
CA SER A 444 14.12 -4.07 26.24
C SER A 444 14.47 -3.04 27.33
N SER A 445 14.69 -3.51 28.56
CA SER A 445 15.05 -2.66 29.70
C SER A 445 16.43 -2.02 29.59
N GLU A 446 17.31 -2.53 28.72
CA GLU A 446 18.64 -1.99 28.46
C GLU A 446 18.62 -0.71 27.60
N PHE A 447 17.46 -0.39 27.00
CA PHE A 447 17.29 0.73 26.06
C PHE A 447 16.48 1.90 26.64
N LEU A 448 16.16 1.86 27.93
CA LEU A 448 15.54 2.94 28.71
C LEU A 448 16.61 3.75 29.44
#